data_AF-A0A7C6JB84-F1
#
_entry.id   AF-A0A7C6JB84-F1
#
_cell.length_a   1.000
_cell.length_b   1.000
_cell.length_c   1.000
_cell.angle_alpha   90.00
_cell.angle_beta   90.00
_cell.angle_gamma   90.00
#
_symmetry.space_group_name_H-M   'P 1'
#
loop_
_entity.id
_entity.type
_entity.pdbx_description
1 polymer ?
#
loop_
_entity_poly.entity_id
_entity_poly.type
_entity_poly.pdbx_seq_one_letter_code
_entity_poly.pdbx_strand_id
1 'polypeptide(L)'
;QALPLVEEGGIEFFGLTAQELAVICSSHGGETEHIQAVASILRKIGLTEDALECGPAAPMNGSAARNLLRNNKPFLPVHNPCSGKHSGMLALCILKGWPVKGYYQAGHPVQQTILKTISQTTNYKQDDIKLGIDGCGVPVYCLPILNMAMAFSSLAQPPETTGAGRKSALQQICDAMTSYPFFVAGTNRLDTILMEVTEGRLVAKLGSESVYCVGLKNNGMALSLKIEDGGFRALAPAVIQALARLGWLTEEEVKQIRSKMRLTITNHRGEAIGSLEASAAFYK
;
A
#
# COMPACT_ATOMS: atom_id res chain seq x y z
N GLN A 1 5.17 7.14 1.71
CA GLN A 1 4.92 7.79 3.02
C GLN A 1 5.79 7.20 4.13
N ALA A 2 6.11 5.90 4.13
CA ALA A 2 7.03 5.29 5.11
C ALA A 2 8.49 5.78 4.99
N LEU A 3 8.92 6.20 3.80
CA LEU A 3 10.32 6.52 3.50
C LEU A 3 11.02 7.44 4.52
N PRO A 4 10.45 8.58 4.95
CA PRO A 4 11.14 9.46 5.90
C PRO A 4 11.41 8.79 7.25
N LEU A 5 10.51 7.92 7.73
CA LEU A 5 10.74 7.17 8.97
C LEU A 5 11.94 6.23 8.84
N VAL A 6 12.03 5.51 7.73
CA VAL A 6 13.11 4.55 7.48
C VAL A 6 14.43 5.26 7.20
N GLU A 7 14.40 6.32 6.39
CA GLU A 7 15.56 7.12 6.02
C GLU A 7 16.21 7.82 7.24
N GLU A 8 15.40 8.17 8.24
CA GLU A 8 15.87 8.76 9.51
C GLU A 8 16.28 7.71 10.57
N GLY A 9 16.31 6.42 10.22
CA GLY A 9 16.72 5.33 11.12
C GLY A 9 15.67 4.93 12.16
N GLY A 10 14.40 5.23 11.90
CA GLY A 10 13.31 4.93 12.84
C GLY A 10 13.06 3.44 13.03
N ILE A 11 13.42 2.59 12.07
CA ILE A 11 13.26 1.13 12.19
C ILE A 11 14.19 0.61 13.29
N GLU A 12 15.46 0.96 13.22
CA GLU A 12 16.47 0.56 14.19
C GLU A 12 16.22 1.22 15.55
N PHE A 13 15.87 2.51 15.57
CA PHE A 13 15.65 3.27 16.80
C PHE A 13 14.54 2.67 17.68
N PHE A 14 13.41 2.25 17.08
CA PHE A 14 12.29 1.65 17.82
C PHE A 14 12.32 0.11 17.82
N GLY A 15 13.30 -0.52 17.16
CA GLY A 15 13.35 -1.96 16.98
C GLY A 15 12.12 -2.52 16.23
N LEU A 16 11.70 -1.85 15.17
CA LEU A 16 10.58 -2.29 14.35
C LEU A 16 10.97 -3.49 13.48
N THR A 17 10.07 -4.46 13.36
CA THR A 17 10.28 -5.64 12.52
C THR A 17 9.93 -5.37 11.05
N ALA A 18 10.34 -6.25 10.15
CA ALA A 18 9.94 -6.16 8.74
C ALA A 18 8.42 -6.32 8.54
N GLN A 19 7.72 -7.09 9.39
CA GLN A 19 6.25 -7.18 9.37
C GLN A 19 5.60 -5.84 9.77
N GLU A 20 6.17 -5.17 10.77
CA GLU A 20 5.72 -3.85 11.21
C GLU A 20 6.00 -2.77 10.15
N LEU A 21 7.14 -2.83 9.46
CA LEU A 21 7.41 -1.96 8.32
C LEU A 21 6.43 -2.23 7.15
N ALA A 22 6.10 -3.49 6.88
CA ALA A 22 5.11 -3.85 5.86
C ALA A 22 3.72 -3.28 6.20
N VAL A 23 3.28 -3.35 7.46
CA VAL A 23 2.00 -2.74 7.86
C VAL A 23 2.05 -1.21 7.85
N ILE A 24 3.20 -0.58 8.08
CA ILE A 24 3.37 0.87 7.88
C ILE A 24 3.16 1.28 6.41
N CYS A 25 3.47 0.40 5.47
CA CYS A 25 3.27 0.61 4.03
C CYS A 25 1.86 0.24 3.53
N SER A 26 0.95 -0.12 4.44
CA SER A 26 -0.27 -0.83 4.10
C SER A 26 -1.46 0.05 3.70
N SER A 27 -2.42 -0.64 3.08
CA SER A 27 -3.85 -0.37 3.20
C SER A 27 -4.51 -1.71 3.55
N HIS A 28 -4.33 -2.13 4.80
CA HIS A 28 -4.49 -3.53 5.21
C HIS A 28 -5.94 -4.00 5.34
N GLY A 29 -6.13 -5.32 5.35
CA GLY A 29 -7.44 -5.96 5.47
C GLY A 29 -8.16 -5.75 6.81
N GLY A 30 -7.43 -5.36 7.87
CA GLY A 30 -7.98 -5.21 9.23
C GLY A 30 -8.19 -6.56 9.93
N GLU A 31 -7.40 -7.56 9.52
CA GLU A 31 -7.36 -8.90 10.12
C GLU A 31 -6.53 -8.88 11.42
N THR A 32 -6.67 -9.92 12.25
CA THR A 32 -6.11 -9.97 13.61
C THR A 32 -4.62 -9.65 13.66
N GLU A 33 -3.85 -10.21 12.75
CA GLU A 33 -2.40 -10.06 12.65
C GLU A 33 -2.01 -8.62 12.28
N HIS A 34 -2.81 -7.94 11.45
CA HIS A 34 -2.61 -6.51 11.15
C HIS A 34 -2.79 -5.65 12.40
N ILE A 35 -3.87 -5.90 13.15
CA ILE A 35 -4.19 -5.17 14.38
C ILE A 35 -3.08 -5.39 15.42
N GLN A 36 -2.60 -6.62 15.56
CA GLN A 36 -1.50 -6.96 16.45
C GLN A 36 -0.20 -6.24 16.07
N ALA A 37 0.14 -6.16 14.78
CA ALA A 37 1.31 -5.42 14.32
C ALA A 37 1.19 -3.91 14.60
N VAL A 38 0.03 -3.32 14.35
CA VAL A 38 -0.25 -1.90 14.64
C VAL A 38 -0.13 -1.61 16.14
N ALA A 39 -0.74 -2.44 16.99
CA ALA A 39 -0.64 -2.32 18.45
C ALA A 39 0.81 -2.50 18.94
N SER A 40 1.57 -3.41 18.32
CA SER A 40 2.99 -3.60 18.63
C SER A 40 3.82 -2.36 18.32
N ILE A 41 3.62 -1.74 17.14
CA ILE A 41 4.29 -0.48 16.77
C ILE A 41 3.98 0.61 17.80
N LEU A 42 2.69 0.82 18.11
CA LEU A 42 2.24 1.86 19.04
C LEU A 42 2.92 1.70 20.40
N ARG A 43 2.96 0.48 20.94
CA ARG A 43 3.66 0.18 22.19
C ARG A 43 5.15 0.47 22.14
N LYS A 44 5.84 0.12 21.04
CA LYS A 44 7.29 0.39 20.86
C LYS A 44 7.61 1.89 20.81
N ILE A 45 6.69 2.70 20.30
CA ILE A 45 6.83 4.16 20.26
C ILE A 45 6.24 4.87 21.50
N GLY A 46 5.80 4.10 22.51
CA GLY A 46 5.28 4.64 23.77
C GLY A 46 3.87 5.20 23.70
N LEU A 47 3.05 4.78 22.74
CA LEU A 47 1.67 5.24 22.53
C LEU A 47 0.65 4.10 22.64
N THR A 48 -0.63 4.47 22.74
CA THR A 48 -1.78 3.56 22.66
C THR A 48 -2.59 3.83 21.39
N GLU A 49 -3.61 3.01 21.14
CA GLU A 49 -4.53 3.16 20.00
C GLU A 49 -5.25 4.52 19.99
N ASP A 50 -5.36 5.19 21.14
CA ASP A 50 -5.99 6.51 21.27
C ASP A 50 -5.24 7.62 20.53
N ALA A 51 -3.97 7.39 20.19
CA ALA A 51 -3.19 8.31 19.36
C ALA A 51 -3.55 8.25 17.87
N LEU A 52 -4.31 7.24 17.43
CA LEU A 52 -4.70 7.10 16.03
C LEU A 52 -5.84 8.05 15.67
N GLU A 53 -5.53 9.08 14.87
CA GLU A 53 -6.50 10.05 14.33
C GLU A 53 -7.06 9.62 12.95
N CYS A 54 -6.94 8.35 12.56
CA CYS A 54 -7.52 7.82 11.30
C CYS A 54 -9.04 7.60 11.36
N GLY A 55 -9.62 7.62 12.55
CA GLY A 55 -11.03 7.33 12.79
C GLY A 55 -11.37 5.83 12.67
N PRO A 56 -12.43 5.37 13.35
CA PRO A 56 -12.87 3.99 13.27
C PRO A 56 -13.40 3.66 11.87
N ALA A 57 -13.05 2.48 11.33
CA ALA A 57 -13.58 1.99 10.07
C ALA A 57 -13.75 0.47 10.09
N ALA A 58 -14.68 -0.03 9.28
CA ALA A 58 -14.84 -1.46 9.10
C ALA A 58 -13.59 -2.07 8.44
N PRO A 59 -13.11 -3.25 8.89
CA PRO A 59 -12.08 -3.99 8.18
C PRO A 59 -12.46 -4.21 6.70
N MET A 60 -11.51 -4.02 5.78
CA MET A 60 -11.74 -4.33 4.36
C MET A 60 -11.95 -5.83 4.12
N ASN A 61 -11.38 -6.67 4.98
CA ASN A 61 -11.65 -8.10 4.96
C ASN A 61 -13.06 -8.35 5.53
N GLY A 62 -13.98 -8.78 4.67
CA GLY A 62 -15.37 -8.99 5.06
C GLY A 62 -15.56 -10.04 6.16
N SER A 63 -14.68 -11.04 6.28
CA SER A 63 -14.74 -12.03 7.36
C SER A 63 -14.31 -11.41 8.70
N ALA A 64 -13.26 -10.59 8.71
CA ALA A 64 -12.84 -9.84 9.89
C ALA A 64 -13.95 -8.87 10.36
N ALA A 65 -14.53 -8.10 9.43
CA ALA A 65 -15.65 -7.20 9.75
C ALA A 65 -16.86 -7.95 10.33
N ARG A 66 -17.27 -9.07 9.70
CA ARG A 66 -18.37 -9.91 10.21
C ARG A 66 -18.08 -10.51 11.58
N ASN A 67 -16.82 -10.88 11.86
CA ASN A 67 -16.44 -11.42 13.16
C ASN A 67 -16.64 -10.38 14.27
N LEU A 68 -16.20 -9.14 14.07
CA LEU A 68 -16.43 -8.06 15.04
C LEU A 68 -17.92 -7.82 15.29
N LEU A 69 -18.72 -7.73 14.23
CA LEU A 69 -20.16 -7.51 14.33
C LEU A 69 -20.88 -8.65 15.07
N ARG A 70 -20.54 -9.92 14.78
CA ARG A 70 -21.12 -11.09 15.48
C ARG A 70 -20.81 -11.11 16.98
N ASN A 71 -19.70 -10.49 17.38
CA ASN A 71 -19.30 -10.38 18.77
C ASN A 71 -19.73 -9.05 19.42
N ASN A 72 -20.59 -8.25 18.77
CA ASN A 72 -21.03 -6.93 19.23
C ASN A 72 -19.87 -5.97 19.55
N LYS A 73 -18.73 -6.12 18.85
CA LYS A 73 -17.57 -5.24 19.00
C LYS A 73 -17.69 -4.06 18.03
N PRO A 74 -17.46 -2.82 18.48
CA PRO A 74 -17.44 -1.67 17.57
C PRO A 74 -16.22 -1.72 16.66
N PHE A 75 -16.27 -0.98 15.56
CA PHE A 75 -15.07 -0.67 14.81
C PHE A 75 -14.25 0.40 15.53
N LEU A 76 -12.93 0.25 15.53
CA LEU A 76 -11.97 1.10 16.23
C LEU A 76 -10.95 1.63 15.23
N PRO A 77 -10.18 2.69 15.56
CA PRO A 77 -9.13 3.21 14.68
C PRO A 77 -8.12 2.16 14.20
N VAL A 78 -7.75 1.17 15.02
CA VAL A 78 -6.87 0.06 14.60
C VAL A 78 -7.45 -0.84 13.50
N HIS A 79 -8.77 -0.83 13.32
CA HIS A 79 -9.42 -1.55 12.22
C HIS A 79 -9.36 -0.77 10.91
N ASN A 80 -9.03 0.53 10.96
CA ASN A 80 -8.89 1.35 9.78
C ASN A 80 -7.76 0.82 8.89
N PRO A 81 -7.99 0.63 7.57
CA PRO A 81 -6.97 0.11 6.66
C PRO A 81 -5.68 0.93 6.64
N CYS A 82 -5.75 2.21 7.00
CA CYS A 82 -4.61 3.11 7.07
C CYS A 82 -3.94 3.15 8.46
N SER A 83 -4.39 2.39 9.45
CA SER A 83 -3.87 2.52 10.82
C SER A 83 -2.36 2.25 10.92
N GLY A 84 -1.81 1.31 10.14
CA GLY A 84 -0.35 1.10 10.06
C GLY A 84 0.42 2.31 9.51
N LYS A 85 -0.08 2.93 8.44
CA LYS A 85 0.48 4.19 7.87
C LYS A 85 0.47 5.31 8.92
N HIS A 86 -0.58 5.40 9.72
CA HIS A 86 -0.71 6.35 10.81
C HIS A 86 0.28 6.07 11.94
N SER A 87 0.47 4.81 12.34
CA SER A 87 1.49 4.42 13.31
C SER A 87 2.91 4.78 12.83
N GLY A 88 3.20 4.68 11.54
CA GLY A 88 4.46 5.15 10.96
C GLY A 88 4.64 6.67 11.03
N MET A 89 3.57 7.45 10.79
CA MET A 89 3.60 8.91 10.98
C MET A 89 3.85 9.29 12.44
N LEU A 90 3.19 8.60 13.37
CA LEU A 90 3.38 8.80 14.82
C LEU A 90 4.81 8.45 15.24
N ALA A 91 5.35 7.33 14.76
CA ALA A 91 6.73 6.93 15.01
C ALA A 91 7.72 8.03 14.56
N LEU A 92 7.49 8.60 13.37
CA LEU A 92 8.32 9.70 12.87
C LEU A 92 8.15 10.98 13.72
N CYS A 93 6.93 11.28 14.19
CA CYS A 93 6.72 12.40 15.11
C CYS A 93 7.53 12.23 16.40
N ILE A 94 7.49 11.04 17.01
CA ILE A 94 8.27 10.73 18.21
C ILE A 94 9.77 10.85 17.93
N LEU A 95 10.27 10.27 16.83
CA LEU A 95 11.68 10.30 16.45
C LEU A 95 12.21 11.73 16.29
N LYS A 96 11.37 12.65 15.77
CA LYS A 96 11.75 14.04 15.50
C LYS A 96 11.37 15.01 16.63
N GLY A 97 10.76 14.53 17.71
CA GLY A 97 10.26 15.38 18.80
C GLY A 97 9.10 16.31 18.41
N TRP A 98 8.32 15.93 17.41
CA TRP A 98 7.14 16.68 16.95
C TRP A 98 5.89 16.33 17.74
N PRO A 99 4.85 17.20 17.71
CA PRO A 99 3.56 16.86 18.29
C PRO A 99 2.99 15.57 17.69
N VAL A 100 2.39 14.72 18.55
CA VAL A 100 1.68 13.51 18.12
C VAL A 100 0.20 13.75 17.85
N LYS A 101 -0.32 14.93 18.18
CA LYS A 101 -1.72 15.34 17.91
C LYS A 101 -1.79 16.24 16.70
N GLY A 102 -2.83 16.08 15.89
CA GLY A 102 -3.01 16.84 14.66
C GLY A 102 -2.06 16.42 13.55
N TYR A 103 -1.42 15.25 13.64
CA TYR A 103 -0.43 14.82 12.66
C TYR A 103 -1.03 14.57 11.28
N TYR A 104 -2.34 14.37 11.19
CA TYR A 104 -3.07 14.25 9.93
C TYR A 104 -3.24 15.59 9.20
N GLN A 105 -3.02 16.72 9.87
CA GLN A 105 -3.25 18.05 9.28
C GLN A 105 -2.12 18.41 8.31
N ALA A 106 -2.47 18.98 7.16
CA ALA A 106 -1.50 19.32 6.11
C ALA A 106 -0.35 20.22 6.61
N GLY A 107 -0.60 21.13 7.55
CA GLY A 107 0.41 22.00 8.13
C GLY A 107 1.36 21.33 9.13
N HIS A 108 1.09 20.08 9.53
CA HIS A 108 1.92 19.38 10.51
C HIS A 108 3.31 19.06 9.93
N PRO A 109 4.40 19.16 10.72
CA PRO A 109 5.77 18.87 10.23
C PRO A 109 5.92 17.51 9.55
N VAL A 110 5.20 16.49 10.02
CA VAL A 110 5.22 15.16 9.41
C VAL A 110 4.62 15.16 7.99
N GLN A 111 3.54 15.89 7.75
CA GLN A 111 2.90 15.96 6.44
C GLN A 111 3.73 16.79 5.47
N GLN A 112 4.34 17.89 5.94
CA GLN A 112 5.28 18.68 5.15
C GLN A 112 6.51 17.85 4.74
N THR A 113 7.02 17.03 5.66
CA THR A 113 8.13 16.10 5.37
C THR A 113 7.72 15.06 4.34
N ILE A 114 6.55 14.43 4.51
CA ILE A 114 6.04 13.45 3.55
C ILE A 114 5.82 14.07 2.17
N LEU A 115 5.24 15.28 2.09
CA LEU A 115 5.04 15.99 0.83
C LEU A 115 6.38 16.25 0.11
N LYS A 116 7.38 16.75 0.84
CA LYS A 116 8.73 16.95 0.29
C LYS A 116 9.33 15.64 -0.22
N THR A 117 9.20 14.56 0.56
CA THR A 117 9.70 13.25 0.15
C THR A 117 8.97 12.72 -1.09
N ILE A 118 7.65 12.86 -1.16
CA ILE A 118 6.86 12.49 -2.35
C ILE A 118 7.33 13.27 -3.57
N SER A 119 7.50 14.58 -3.46
CA SER A 119 8.03 15.42 -4.54
C SER A 119 9.39 14.90 -5.05
N GLN A 120 10.30 14.58 -4.13
CA GLN A 120 11.63 14.07 -4.48
C GLN A 120 11.59 12.69 -5.14
N THR A 121 10.81 11.74 -4.60
CA THR A 121 10.75 10.36 -5.11
C THR A 121 9.99 10.23 -6.42
N THR A 122 9.06 11.15 -6.68
CA THR A 122 8.25 11.15 -7.90
C THR A 122 8.85 12.04 -8.98
N ASN A 123 9.95 12.77 -8.67
CA ASN A 123 10.53 13.81 -9.53
C ASN A 123 9.46 14.79 -10.05
N TYR A 124 8.56 15.21 -9.15
CA TYR A 124 7.47 16.13 -9.47
C TYR A 124 7.52 17.32 -8.51
N LYS A 125 7.43 18.53 -9.04
CA LYS A 125 7.63 19.76 -8.26
C LYS A 125 6.58 19.85 -7.16
N GLN A 126 7.02 20.16 -5.94
CA GLN A 126 6.15 20.22 -4.77
C GLN A 126 4.95 21.15 -4.95
N ASP A 127 5.17 22.35 -5.53
CA ASP A 127 4.12 23.35 -5.78
C ASP A 127 3.03 22.87 -6.75
N ASP A 128 3.35 21.89 -7.60
CA ASP A 128 2.42 21.35 -8.60
C ASP A 128 1.60 20.17 -8.03
N ILE A 129 1.99 19.64 -6.86
CA ILE A 129 1.26 18.55 -6.19
C ILE A 129 0.01 19.12 -5.53
N LYS A 130 -1.15 18.86 -6.15
CA LYS A 130 -2.44 19.13 -5.52
C LYS A 130 -2.68 18.14 -4.37
N LEU A 131 -3.21 18.66 -3.27
CA LEU A 131 -3.59 17.86 -2.11
C LEU A 131 -5.10 17.58 -2.12
N GLY A 132 -5.46 16.32 -1.94
CA GLY A 132 -6.78 15.89 -1.52
C GLY A 132 -6.77 15.45 -0.05
N ILE A 133 -7.93 15.04 0.45
CA ILE A 133 -8.09 14.44 1.78
C ILE A 133 -8.49 12.97 1.58
N ASP A 134 -7.71 12.06 2.17
CA ASP A 134 -8.00 10.62 2.15
C ASP A 134 -9.13 10.26 3.12
N GLY A 135 -9.74 9.07 2.97
CA GLY A 135 -10.82 8.61 3.85
C GLY A 135 -10.41 8.44 5.32
N CYS A 136 -9.10 8.38 5.60
CA CYS A 136 -8.53 8.38 6.95
C CYS A 136 -8.11 9.78 7.46
N GLY A 137 -8.39 10.84 6.70
CA GLY A 137 -8.19 12.24 7.10
C GLY A 137 -6.85 12.86 6.74
N VAL A 138 -5.82 12.08 6.38
CA VAL A 138 -4.50 12.61 5.99
C VAL A 138 -4.50 13.15 4.56
N PRO A 139 -3.52 14.00 4.17
CA PRO A 139 -3.35 14.45 2.79
C PRO A 139 -3.05 13.28 1.84
N VAL A 140 -3.67 13.34 0.65
CA VAL A 140 -3.35 12.48 -0.49
C VAL A 140 -2.83 13.34 -1.64
N TYR A 141 -1.88 12.81 -2.41
CA TYR A 141 -1.08 13.56 -3.36
C TYR A 141 -1.52 13.24 -4.80
N CYS A 142 -2.06 14.23 -5.51
CA CYS A 142 -2.39 14.11 -6.92
C CYS A 142 -1.10 14.17 -7.74
N LEU A 143 -0.81 13.10 -8.48
CA LEU A 143 0.40 12.95 -9.29
C LEU A 143 0.03 12.44 -10.68
N PRO A 144 0.79 12.81 -11.73
CA PRO A 144 0.70 12.12 -13.01
C PRO A 144 1.05 10.63 -12.87
N ILE A 145 0.39 9.77 -13.65
CA ILE A 145 0.60 8.31 -13.60
C ILE A 145 2.07 7.95 -13.91
N LEU A 146 2.73 8.70 -14.79
CA LEU A 146 4.15 8.54 -15.09
C LEU A 146 5.02 8.75 -13.84
N ASN A 147 4.77 9.80 -13.06
CA ASN A 147 5.52 10.11 -11.84
C ASN A 147 5.27 9.08 -10.73
N MET A 148 4.07 8.47 -10.68
CA MET A 148 3.81 7.32 -9.83
C MET A 148 4.63 6.09 -10.25
N ALA A 149 4.74 5.82 -11.56
CA ALA A 149 5.58 4.75 -12.08
C ALA A 149 7.06 5.00 -11.76
N MET A 150 7.54 6.24 -11.89
CA MET A 150 8.92 6.62 -11.51
C MET A 150 9.19 6.36 -10.02
N ALA A 151 8.23 6.65 -9.14
CA ALA A 151 8.38 6.34 -7.72
C ALA A 151 8.48 4.83 -7.45
N PHE A 152 7.70 4.00 -8.15
CA PHE A 152 7.77 2.54 -8.03
C PHE A 152 9.02 1.95 -8.69
N SER A 153 9.52 2.57 -9.76
CA SER A 153 10.81 2.25 -10.37
C SER A 153 11.93 2.49 -9.36
N SER A 154 11.94 3.65 -8.71
CA SER A 154 12.91 3.97 -7.65
C SER A 154 12.76 3.08 -6.42
N LEU A 155 11.55 2.63 -6.07
CA LEU A 155 11.34 1.68 -4.98
C LEU A 155 11.92 0.30 -5.30
N ALA A 156 11.72 -0.16 -6.55
CA ALA A 156 12.16 -1.47 -7.00
C ALA A 156 13.66 -1.54 -7.31
N GLN A 157 14.23 -0.42 -7.76
CA GLN A 157 15.66 -0.23 -7.95
C GLN A 157 15.98 1.27 -7.90
N PRO A 158 16.48 1.79 -6.78
CA PRO A 158 16.88 3.19 -6.68
C PRO A 158 17.98 3.51 -7.70
N PRO A 159 17.92 4.65 -8.42
CA PRO A 159 19.01 5.08 -9.31
C PRO A 159 20.35 5.18 -8.57
N GLU A 160 21.46 4.97 -9.26
CA GLU A 160 22.81 5.06 -8.64
C GLU A 160 23.14 6.45 -8.11
N THR A 161 22.47 7.50 -8.61
CA THR A 161 22.58 8.87 -8.10
C THR A 161 21.85 9.08 -6.77
N THR A 162 21.11 8.08 -6.28
CA THR A 162 20.38 8.14 -5.01
C THR A 162 21.35 7.98 -3.85
N GLY A 163 21.33 8.91 -2.89
CA GLY A 163 22.18 8.84 -1.71
C GLY A 163 22.02 7.52 -0.93
N ALA A 164 23.12 7.04 -0.33
CA ALA A 164 23.19 5.70 0.29
C ALA A 164 22.10 5.46 1.36
N GLY A 165 21.80 6.46 2.20
CA GLY A 165 20.74 6.36 3.22
C GLY A 165 19.36 6.10 2.59
N ARG A 166 19.00 6.87 1.56
CA ARG A 166 17.74 6.67 0.82
C ARG A 166 17.70 5.35 0.07
N LYS A 167 18.81 4.95 -0.56
CA LYS A 167 18.93 3.67 -1.27
C LYS A 167 18.65 2.51 -0.31
N SER A 168 19.27 2.53 0.87
CA SER A 168 19.02 1.55 1.94
C SER A 168 17.56 1.57 2.40
N ALA A 169 16.99 2.74 2.66
CA ALA A 169 15.61 2.86 3.13
C ALA A 169 14.58 2.35 2.11
N LEU A 170 14.76 2.66 0.82
CA LEU A 170 13.91 2.14 -0.25
C LEU A 170 14.02 0.62 -0.37
N GLN A 171 15.24 0.08 -0.26
CA GLN A 171 15.47 -1.37 -0.28
C GLN A 171 14.76 -2.06 0.89
N GLN A 172 14.92 -1.54 2.12
CA GLN A 172 14.24 -2.07 3.31
C GLN A 172 12.71 -2.06 3.16
N ILE A 173 12.14 -0.98 2.61
CA ILE A 173 10.69 -0.88 2.36
C ILE A 173 10.25 -1.92 1.33
N CYS A 174 10.96 -2.00 0.20
CA CYS A 174 10.63 -2.96 -0.85
C CYS A 174 10.69 -4.40 -0.30
N ASP A 175 11.76 -4.74 0.43
CA ASP A 175 11.97 -6.05 1.02
C ASP A 175 10.89 -6.40 2.05
N ALA A 176 10.55 -5.47 2.94
CA ALA A 176 9.47 -5.68 3.91
C ALA A 176 8.13 -5.94 3.21
N MET A 177 7.78 -5.12 2.21
CA MET A 177 6.53 -5.29 1.45
C MET A 177 6.47 -6.64 0.73
N THR A 178 7.55 -7.03 0.04
CA THR A 178 7.57 -8.27 -0.76
C THR A 178 7.72 -9.53 0.08
N SER A 179 8.36 -9.45 1.27
CA SER A 179 8.53 -10.59 2.17
C SER A 179 7.31 -10.82 3.06
N TYR A 180 6.54 -9.76 3.33
CA TYR A 180 5.36 -9.80 4.19
C TYR A 180 4.12 -9.19 3.49
N PRO A 181 3.76 -9.69 2.29
CA PRO A 181 2.74 -9.06 1.46
C PRO A 181 1.32 -9.14 2.04
N PHE A 182 1.07 -10.09 2.94
CA PHE A 182 -0.14 -10.13 3.74
C PHE A 182 -0.31 -8.83 4.55
N PHE A 183 0.73 -8.36 5.25
CA PHE A 183 0.65 -7.16 6.09
C PHE A 183 0.41 -5.87 5.30
N VAL A 184 0.67 -5.86 3.99
CA VAL A 184 0.47 -4.72 3.10
C VAL A 184 -1.01 -4.54 2.70
N ALA A 185 -1.75 -5.63 2.50
CA ALA A 185 -3.11 -5.57 1.96
C ALA A 185 -4.11 -6.58 2.55
N GLY A 186 -3.67 -7.76 2.97
CA GLY A 186 -4.49 -8.82 3.55
C GLY A 186 -4.94 -9.88 2.55
N THR A 187 -5.73 -10.83 3.03
CA THR A 187 -6.12 -12.03 2.27
C THR A 187 -6.92 -11.71 1.00
N ASN A 188 -6.63 -12.45 -0.08
CA ASN A 188 -7.32 -12.39 -1.38
C ASN A 188 -7.26 -11.01 -2.07
N ARG A 189 -6.25 -10.19 -1.76
CA ARG A 189 -5.98 -8.92 -2.43
C ARG A 189 -4.97 -9.11 -3.53
N LEU A 190 -5.14 -8.39 -4.65
CA LEU A 190 -4.23 -8.49 -5.79
C LEU A 190 -2.79 -8.13 -5.41
N ASP A 191 -2.61 -7.13 -4.52
CA ASP A 191 -1.31 -6.75 -3.97
C ASP A 191 -0.60 -7.97 -3.37
N THR A 192 -1.30 -8.67 -2.48
CA THR A 192 -0.77 -9.84 -1.77
C THR A 192 -0.52 -11.00 -2.71
N ILE A 193 -1.50 -11.34 -3.55
CA ILE A 193 -1.41 -12.46 -4.49
C ILE A 193 -0.25 -12.26 -5.48
N LEU A 194 -0.06 -11.06 -6.04
CA LEU A 194 1.03 -10.80 -6.98
C LEU A 194 2.39 -10.95 -6.32
N MET A 195 2.58 -10.37 -5.13
CA MET A 195 3.85 -10.44 -4.42
C MET A 195 4.18 -11.88 -3.97
N GLU A 196 3.18 -12.66 -3.56
CA GLU A 196 3.35 -14.08 -3.22
C GLU A 196 3.69 -14.94 -4.44
N VAL A 197 2.89 -14.85 -5.51
CA VAL A 197 3.06 -15.73 -6.70
C VAL A 197 4.36 -15.44 -7.42
N THR A 198 4.82 -14.19 -7.41
CA THR A 198 6.10 -13.81 -8.04
C THR A 198 7.30 -13.92 -7.10
N GLU A 199 7.11 -14.48 -5.90
CA GLU A 199 8.16 -14.66 -4.88
C GLU A 199 8.92 -13.36 -4.59
N GLY A 200 8.19 -12.24 -4.55
CA GLY A 200 8.76 -10.92 -4.30
C GLY A 200 9.55 -10.29 -5.44
N ARG A 201 9.54 -10.87 -6.66
CA ARG A 201 10.09 -10.18 -7.86
C ARG A 201 9.32 -8.90 -8.17
N LEU A 202 8.03 -8.86 -7.87
CA LEU A 202 7.20 -7.67 -8.03
C LEU A 202 6.89 -7.08 -6.66
N VAL A 203 7.01 -5.76 -6.53
CA VAL A 203 6.37 -4.99 -5.45
C VAL A 203 5.13 -4.33 -6.01
N ALA A 204 3.98 -4.51 -5.36
CA ALA A 204 2.70 -4.03 -5.90
C ALA A 204 1.87 -3.32 -4.83
N LYS A 205 1.17 -2.25 -5.25
CA LYS A 205 0.28 -1.53 -4.35
C LYS A 205 -0.93 -0.93 -5.08
N LEU A 206 -2.10 -1.24 -4.55
CA LEU A 206 -3.36 -0.56 -4.81
C LEU A 206 -3.41 0.79 -4.08
N GLY A 207 -3.82 1.82 -4.81
CA GLY A 207 -4.26 3.11 -4.31
C GLY A 207 -5.77 3.33 -4.49
N SER A 208 -6.29 4.40 -3.87
CA SER A 208 -7.68 4.81 -4.01
C SER A 208 -8.06 5.09 -5.46
N GLU A 209 -9.34 4.97 -5.79
CA GLU A 209 -9.87 5.22 -7.14
C GLU A 209 -9.16 4.39 -8.23
N SER A 210 -8.88 3.11 -7.95
CA SER A 210 -8.28 2.15 -8.90
C SER A 210 -6.99 2.62 -9.58
N VAL A 211 -6.15 3.35 -8.83
CA VAL A 211 -4.73 3.52 -9.17
C VAL A 211 -4.00 2.25 -8.71
N TYR A 212 -3.15 1.70 -9.57
CA TYR A 212 -2.35 0.53 -9.23
C TYR A 212 -0.94 0.67 -9.75
N CYS A 213 0.03 0.45 -8.88
CA CYS A 213 1.44 0.57 -9.20
C CYS A 213 2.17 -0.74 -8.92
N VAL A 214 3.10 -1.08 -9.82
CA VAL A 214 3.95 -2.27 -9.73
C VAL A 214 5.38 -1.88 -10.07
N GLY A 215 6.35 -2.33 -9.28
CA GLY A 215 7.78 -2.22 -9.59
C GLY A 215 8.38 -3.61 -9.79
N LEU A 216 9.25 -3.75 -10.81
CA LEU A 216 10.02 -4.97 -11.05
C LEU A 216 11.37 -4.85 -10.33
N LYS A 217 11.49 -5.58 -9.23
CA LYS A 217 12.64 -5.53 -8.33
C LYS A 217 13.95 -5.84 -9.06
N ASN A 218 15.01 -5.09 -8.77
CA ASN A 218 16.34 -5.24 -9.39
C ASN A 218 16.40 -5.01 -10.91
N ASN A 219 15.35 -4.47 -11.52
CA ASN A 219 15.33 -4.15 -12.96
C ASN A 219 15.00 -2.68 -13.26
N GLY A 220 14.45 -1.94 -12.29
CA GLY A 220 14.20 -0.50 -12.41
C GLY A 220 13.02 -0.15 -13.31
N MET A 221 12.29 -1.14 -13.83
CA MET A 221 11.05 -0.93 -14.54
C MET A 221 9.86 -0.86 -13.57
N ALA A 222 8.86 -0.07 -13.93
CA ALA A 222 7.60 0.02 -13.19
C ALA A 222 6.41 0.26 -14.12
N LEU A 223 5.25 -0.19 -13.66
CA LEU A 223 3.96 0.01 -14.28
C LEU A 223 3.08 0.82 -13.33
N SER A 224 2.36 1.79 -13.86
CA SER A 224 1.25 2.44 -13.16
C SER A 224 0.04 2.48 -14.07
N LEU A 225 -1.12 2.12 -13.51
CA LEU A 225 -2.38 2.01 -14.21
C LEU A 225 -3.47 2.72 -13.41
N LYS A 226 -4.42 3.33 -14.12
CA LYS A 226 -5.62 3.96 -13.56
C LYS A 226 -6.82 3.46 -14.35
N ILE A 227 -7.87 3.04 -13.65
CA ILE A 227 -9.20 2.94 -14.26
C ILE A 227 -9.84 4.33 -14.12
N GLU A 228 -10.21 4.94 -15.25
CA GLU A 228 -10.60 6.35 -15.33
C GLU A 228 -11.79 6.69 -14.42
N ASP A 229 -12.80 5.83 -14.37
CA ASP A 229 -14.00 5.98 -13.53
C ASP A 229 -13.78 5.61 -12.04
N GLY A 230 -12.56 5.22 -11.68
CA GLY A 230 -12.21 4.80 -10.32
C GLY A 230 -12.65 3.38 -9.94
N GLY A 231 -13.38 2.67 -10.81
CA GLY A 231 -13.98 1.37 -10.54
C GLY A 231 -12.99 0.19 -10.51
N PHE A 232 -13.10 -0.65 -9.47
CA PHE A 232 -12.16 -1.78 -9.27
C PHE A 232 -12.44 -3.00 -10.17
N ARG A 233 -13.61 -3.07 -10.83
CA ARG A 233 -14.04 -4.26 -11.59
C ARG A 233 -13.05 -4.64 -12.70
N ALA A 234 -12.54 -3.65 -13.43
CA ALA A 234 -11.62 -3.86 -14.54
C ALA A 234 -10.14 -3.96 -14.11
N LEU A 235 -9.83 -3.60 -12.86
CA LEU A 235 -8.46 -3.39 -12.42
C LEU A 235 -7.62 -4.66 -12.49
N ALA A 236 -8.07 -5.75 -11.86
CA ALA A 236 -7.29 -6.98 -11.79
C ALA A 236 -7.04 -7.61 -13.18
N PRO A 237 -8.05 -7.78 -14.06
CA PRO A 237 -7.81 -8.25 -15.42
C PRO A 237 -6.81 -7.38 -16.20
N ALA A 238 -6.92 -6.05 -16.08
CA ALA A 238 -6.05 -5.12 -16.78
C ALA A 238 -4.59 -5.22 -16.30
N VAL A 239 -4.36 -5.23 -14.97
CA VAL A 239 -3.03 -5.35 -14.38
C VAL A 239 -2.38 -6.68 -14.76
N ILE A 240 -3.09 -7.81 -14.59
CA ILE A 240 -2.55 -9.14 -14.90
C ILE A 240 -2.14 -9.21 -16.37
N GLN A 241 -2.98 -8.72 -17.28
CA GLN A 241 -2.70 -8.75 -18.71
C GLN A 241 -1.54 -7.83 -19.09
N ALA A 242 -1.45 -6.64 -18.50
CA ALA A 242 -0.35 -5.72 -18.74
C ALA A 242 0.99 -6.33 -18.31
N LEU A 243 1.05 -6.91 -17.10
CA LEU A 243 2.26 -7.56 -16.59
C LEU A 243 2.67 -8.78 -17.44
N ALA A 244 1.71 -9.57 -17.91
CA ALA A 244 1.97 -10.69 -18.82
C ALA A 244 2.54 -10.21 -20.17
N ARG A 245 1.99 -9.13 -20.74
CA ARG A 245 2.48 -8.54 -22.02
C ARG A 245 3.87 -7.94 -21.89
N LEU A 246 4.21 -7.42 -20.72
CA LEU A 246 5.55 -6.93 -20.39
C LEU A 246 6.55 -8.07 -20.12
N GLY A 247 6.09 -9.33 -20.07
CA GLY A 247 6.94 -10.48 -19.74
C GLY A 247 7.31 -10.59 -18.26
N TRP A 248 6.59 -9.90 -17.37
CA TRP A 248 6.89 -9.89 -15.93
C TRP A 248 6.21 -11.04 -15.18
N LEU A 249 5.20 -11.65 -15.80
CA LEU A 249 4.52 -12.85 -15.36
C LEU A 249 4.70 -13.95 -16.40
N THR A 250 5.01 -15.15 -15.92
CA THR A 250 4.95 -16.38 -16.73
C THR A 250 3.50 -16.81 -16.94
N GLU A 251 3.25 -17.68 -17.93
CA GLU A 251 1.91 -18.24 -18.15
C GLU A 251 1.37 -18.99 -16.92
N GLU A 252 2.25 -19.67 -16.19
CA GLU A 252 1.88 -20.41 -14.98
C GLU A 252 1.52 -19.47 -13.83
N GLU A 253 2.30 -18.40 -13.62
CA GLU A 253 1.98 -17.37 -12.63
C GLU A 253 0.64 -16.69 -12.95
N VAL A 254 0.36 -16.41 -14.23
CA VAL A 254 -0.96 -15.87 -14.64
C VAL A 254 -2.09 -16.83 -14.25
N LYS A 255 -1.95 -18.14 -14.49
CA LYS A 255 -2.96 -19.13 -14.10
C LYS A 255 -3.16 -19.17 -12.58
N GLN A 256 -2.08 -19.16 -11.81
CA GLN A 256 -2.13 -19.15 -10.33
C GLN A 256 -2.78 -17.88 -9.77
N ILE A 257 -2.45 -16.70 -10.32
CA ILE A 257 -3.08 -15.44 -9.90
C ILE A 257 -4.58 -15.50 -10.23
N ARG A 258 -4.95 -15.94 -11.44
CA ARG A 258 -6.36 -16.02 -11.85
C ARG A 258 -7.17 -17.00 -11.01
N SER A 259 -6.59 -18.12 -10.56
CA SER A 259 -7.30 -19.09 -9.71
C SER A 259 -7.53 -18.58 -8.28
N LYS A 260 -6.65 -17.72 -7.77
CA LYS A 260 -6.79 -17.05 -6.46
C LYS A 260 -7.74 -15.84 -6.50
N MET A 261 -8.02 -15.29 -7.68
CA MET A 261 -8.87 -14.11 -7.86
C MET A 261 -10.31 -14.49 -8.23
N ARG A 262 -11.30 -13.77 -7.68
CA ARG A 262 -12.71 -13.94 -8.06
C ARG A 262 -13.02 -13.23 -9.39
N LEU A 263 -12.54 -13.78 -10.49
CA LEU A 263 -12.79 -13.28 -11.84
C LEU A 263 -14.01 -13.93 -12.52
N THR A 264 -14.52 -15.02 -11.95
CA THR A 264 -15.76 -15.67 -12.40
C THR A 264 -16.97 -14.91 -11.88
N ILE A 265 -17.86 -14.54 -12.80
CA ILE A 265 -19.15 -13.92 -12.51
C ILE A 265 -20.13 -15.04 -12.20
N THR A 266 -20.82 -14.91 -11.06
CA THR A 266 -21.81 -15.89 -10.58
C THR A 266 -23.17 -15.20 -10.49
N ASN A 267 -24.24 -15.93 -10.82
CA ASN A 267 -25.59 -15.44 -10.55
C ASN A 267 -25.96 -15.64 -9.06
N HIS A 268 -27.18 -15.23 -8.68
CA HIS A 268 -27.66 -15.34 -7.30
C HIS A 268 -27.87 -16.79 -6.83
N ARG A 269 -27.88 -17.78 -7.74
CA ARG A 269 -27.91 -19.21 -7.43
C ARG A 269 -26.50 -19.82 -7.29
N GLY A 270 -25.44 -19.03 -7.51
CA GLY A 270 -24.06 -19.47 -7.47
C GLY A 270 -23.56 -20.11 -8.78
N GLU A 271 -24.36 -20.11 -9.85
CA GLU A 271 -23.96 -20.66 -11.15
C GLU A 271 -23.00 -19.69 -11.85
N ALA A 272 -21.95 -20.22 -12.48
CA ALA A 272 -21.05 -19.42 -13.30
C ALA A 272 -21.77 -18.92 -14.57
N ILE A 273 -21.81 -17.61 -14.77
CA ILE A 273 -22.49 -16.95 -15.90
C ILE A 273 -21.54 -16.11 -16.77
N GLY A 274 -20.26 -16.07 -16.45
CA GLY A 274 -19.24 -15.37 -17.24
C GLY A 274 -17.92 -15.22 -16.49
N SER A 275 -16.95 -14.56 -17.14
CA SER A 275 -15.65 -14.23 -16.56
C SER A 275 -15.24 -12.81 -16.93
N LEU A 276 -14.33 -12.23 -16.15
CA LEU A 276 -13.68 -10.96 -16.44
C LEU A 276 -12.29 -11.20 -17.02
N GLU A 277 -12.07 -10.73 -18.24
CA GLU A 277 -10.82 -10.91 -18.98
C GLU A 277 -10.45 -9.61 -19.69
N ALA A 278 -9.15 -9.32 -19.76
CA ALA A 278 -8.66 -8.29 -20.65
C ALA A 278 -8.58 -8.90 -22.06
N SER A 279 -9.08 -8.17 -23.06
CA SER A 279 -9.13 -8.65 -24.43
C SER A 279 -8.51 -7.65 -25.39
N ALA A 280 -7.71 -8.16 -26.32
CA ALA A 280 -7.23 -7.38 -27.46
C ALA A 280 -8.32 -7.19 -28.54
N ALA A 281 -9.43 -7.95 -28.47
CA ALA A 281 -10.45 -7.96 -29.51
C ALA A 281 -11.20 -6.63 -29.69
N PHE A 282 -11.10 -5.73 -28.71
CA PHE A 282 -11.73 -4.40 -28.74
C PHE A 282 -10.76 -3.26 -29.07
N TYR A 283 -9.46 -3.54 -29.25
CA TYR A 283 -8.51 -2.61 -29.83
C TYR A 283 -8.50 -2.80 -31.35
N LYS A 284 -9.39 -2.10 -32.05
CA LYS A 284 -9.35 -1.93 -33.51
C LYS A 284 -9.03 -0.48 -33.84
#